data_AF-A0A4U0X619-F1
#
_entry.id   AF-A0A4U0X619-F1
#
_cell.length_a   1.000
_cell.length_b   1.000
_cell.length_c   1.000
_cell.angle_alpha   90.00
_cell.angle_beta   90.00
_cell.angle_gamma   90.00
#
_symmetry.space_group_name_H-M   'P 1'
#
loop_
_entity.id
_entity.type
_entity.pdbx_description
1 polymer ?
#
loop_
_entity_poly.entity_id
_entity_poly.type
_entity_poly.pdbx_seq_one_letter_code
_entity_poly.pdbx_strand_id
1 'polypeptide(L)' 'MVTPVNDVHRLDGSAQPNLLWRHPSPQDTRMWEFLQRVNKRYHKSFTTYDDLFQWSIKNIEQVWGEIWEYCGIRA' A
#
# COMPACT_ATOMS: atom_id res chain seq x y z
N MET A 1 -30.66 0.52 27.17
CA MET A 1 -29.53 1.40 27.55
C MET A 1 -28.65 1.53 26.32
N VAL A 2 -28.83 2.62 25.56
CA VAL A 2 -28.03 2.91 24.36
C VAL A 2 -26.91 3.84 24.81
N THR A 3 -25.65 3.39 24.75
CA THR A 3 -24.49 4.27 24.94
C THR A 3 -24.34 5.14 23.70
N PRO A 4 -23.98 6.44 23.84
CA PRO A 4 -23.92 7.35 22.71
C PRO A 4 -22.69 7.05 21.83
N VAL A 5 -22.87 7.26 20.53
CA VAL A 5 -21.77 7.38 19.57
C VAL A 5 -20.87 8.51 20.05
N ASN A 6 -19.63 8.19 20.40
CA ASN A 6 -18.61 9.15 20.81
C ASN A 6 -18.25 10.05 19.62
N ASP A 7 -18.99 11.15 19.47
CA ASP A 7 -18.47 12.39 18.90
C ASP A 7 -17.39 12.92 19.83
N VAL A 8 -16.14 12.53 19.54
CA VAL A 8 -14.98 13.28 20.04
C VAL A 8 -14.24 13.82 18.82
N HIS A 9 -14.82 14.88 18.25
CA HIS A 9 -14.04 15.85 17.48
C HIS A 9 -13.08 16.54 18.47
N ARG A 10 -11.91 15.93 18.68
CA ARG A 10 -10.84 16.52 19.48
C ARG A 10 -9.91 17.27 18.52
N LEU A 11 -9.88 18.60 18.70
CA LEU A 11 -8.96 19.51 18.04
C LEU A 11 -7.63 19.46 18.81
N ASP A 12 -6.78 18.51 18.45
CA ASP A 12 -5.41 18.39 18.96
C ASP A 12 -4.48 18.75 17.81
N GLY A 13 -3.69 19.82 17.98
CA GLY A 13 -2.68 20.28 17.02
C GLY A 13 -1.46 19.36 16.89
N SER A 14 -1.66 18.04 16.90
CA SER A 14 -0.68 17.05 16.44
C SER A 14 -1.23 16.43 15.17
N ALA A 15 -0.67 16.81 14.02
CA ALA A 15 -1.09 16.44 12.67
C ALA A 15 -0.92 14.95 12.34
N GLN A 16 -1.46 14.05 13.15
CA GLN A 16 -1.49 12.62 12.88
C GLN A 16 -2.94 12.22 12.54
N PRO A 17 -3.19 11.75 11.31
CA PRO A 17 -4.52 11.31 10.92
C PRO A 17 -5.01 10.20 11.85
N ASN A 18 -6.30 10.22 12.19
CA ASN A 18 -6.94 9.19 12.99
C ASN A 18 -6.96 7.85 12.22
N LEU A 19 -5.86 7.09 12.32
CA LEU A 19 -5.69 5.81 11.66
C LEU A 19 -6.60 4.78 12.32
N LEU A 20 -7.64 4.36 11.60
CA LEU A 20 -8.63 3.42 12.12
C LEU A 20 -8.09 2.00 12.28
N TRP A 21 -7.16 1.58 11.41
CA TRP A 21 -6.61 0.23 11.42
C TRP A 21 -5.28 0.12 10.66
N ARG A 22 -4.44 -0.83 11.06
CA ARG A 22 -3.20 -1.22 10.37
C ARG A 22 -2.98 -2.72 10.48
N HIS A 23 -2.51 -3.34 9.40
CA HIS A 23 -2.12 -4.75 9.40
C HIS A 23 -0.91 -4.97 10.34
N PRO A 24 -0.93 -6.00 11.22
CA PRO A 24 0.15 -6.22 12.20
C PRO A 24 1.48 -6.62 11.58
N SER A 25 1.46 -7.23 10.38
CA SER A 25 2.67 -7.59 9.63
C SER A 25 2.51 -7.26 8.15
N PRO A 26 2.79 -6.01 7.72
CA PRO A 26 2.64 -5.62 6.32
C PRO A 26 3.51 -6.44 5.36
N GLN A 27 4.65 -6.97 5.84
CA GLN A 27 5.59 -7.77 5.05
C GLN A 27 5.04 -9.15 4.66
N ASP A 28 4.05 -9.66 5.38
CA ASP A 28 3.42 -10.95 5.08
C ASP A 28 2.32 -10.85 4.01
N THR A 29 2.09 -9.64 3.48
CA THR A 29 1.07 -9.42 2.44
C THR A 29 1.62 -9.75 1.05
N ARG A 30 0.74 -10.20 0.15
CA ARG A 30 1.09 -10.37 -1.28
C ARG A 30 1.54 -9.06 -1.95
N MET A 31 1.15 -7.91 -1.41
CA MET A 31 1.61 -6.61 -1.91
C MET A 31 3.08 -6.36 -1.55
N TRP A 32 3.53 -6.82 -0.38
CA TRP A 32 4.96 -6.75 -0.05
C TRP A 32 5.78 -7.64 -0.96
N GLU A 33 5.34 -8.88 -1.21
CA GLU A 33 5.98 -9.77 -2.17
C GLU A 33 6.08 -9.14 -3.57
N PHE A 34 4.97 -8.55 -4.05
CA PHE A 34 4.94 -7.83 -5.33
C PHE A 34 5.93 -6.65 -5.35
N LEU A 35 5.99 -5.87 -4.27
CA LEU A 35 6.95 -4.78 -4.13
C LEU A 35 8.40 -5.28 -4.21
N GLN A 36 8.73 -6.39 -3.54
CA GLN A 36 10.07 -7.00 -3.60
C GLN A 36 10.41 -7.51 -5.01
N ARG A 37 9.43 -8.07 -5.72
CA ARG A 37 9.56 -8.48 -7.12
C ARG A 37 9.91 -7.27 -8.02
N VAL A 38 9.18 -6.16 -7.87
CA VAL A 38 9.46 -4.92 -8.61
C VAL A 38 10.85 -4.38 -8.28
N ASN A 39 11.24 -4.36 -7.00
CA ASN A 39 12.59 -3.98 -6.57
C ASN A 39 13.67 -4.79 -7.29
N LYS A 40 13.51 -6.12 -7.30
CA LYS A 40 14.46 -7.03 -7.95
C LYS A 40 14.55 -6.81 -9.47
N ARG A 41 13.42 -6.67 -10.17
CA ARG A 41 13.42 -6.58 -11.64
C ARG A 41 13.88 -5.21 -12.14
N TYR A 42 13.48 -4.13 -11.49
CA TYR A 42 13.73 -2.75 -11.94
C TYR A 42 14.84 -2.05 -11.15
N HIS A 43 15.61 -2.80 -10.37
CA HIS A 43 16.71 -2.29 -9.54
C HIS A 43 16.27 -1.11 -8.67
N LYS A 44 15.12 -1.29 -7.99
CA LYS A 44 14.55 -0.30 -7.07
C LYS A 44 14.79 -0.73 -5.62
N SER A 45 14.62 0.23 -4.72
CA SER A 45 14.77 0.05 -3.28
C SER A 45 13.55 0.61 -2.54
N PHE A 46 12.36 0.30 -3.04
CA PHE A 46 11.11 0.72 -2.41
C PHE A 46 10.98 0.08 -1.03
N THR A 47 10.47 0.86 -0.08
CA THR A 47 10.26 0.41 1.31
C THR A 47 8.82 0.61 1.76
N THR A 48 8.06 1.44 1.05
CA THR A 48 6.67 1.76 1.35
C THR A 48 5.76 1.51 0.15
N TYR A 49 4.45 1.36 0.41
CA TYR A 49 3.46 1.31 -0.66
C TYR A 49 3.44 2.60 -1.49
N ASP A 50 3.69 3.76 -0.87
CA ASP A 50 3.72 5.05 -1.56
C ASP A 50 4.84 5.10 -2.60
N ASP A 51 6.01 4.54 -2.30
CA ASP A 51 7.11 4.44 -3.28
C ASP A 51 6.68 3.64 -4.52
N LEU A 52 6.06 2.47 -4.28
CA LEU A 52 5.54 1.61 -5.35
C LEU A 52 4.43 2.30 -6.14
N PHE A 53 3.52 3.01 -5.47
CA PHE A 53 2.42 3.76 -6.09
C PHE A 53 2.94 4.92 -6.95
N GLN A 54 3.90 5.69 -6.45
CA GLN A 54 4.49 6.78 -7.22
C GLN A 54 5.23 6.25 -8.46
N TRP A 55 5.85 5.09 -8.37
CA TRP A 55 6.45 4.43 -9.53
C TRP A 55 5.39 3.94 -10.52
N SER A 56 4.31 3.31 -10.03
CA SER A 56 3.29 2.71 -10.90
C SER A 56 2.59 3.73 -11.79
N ILE A 57 2.23 4.90 -11.24
CA ILE A 57 1.56 5.96 -12.00
C ILE A 57 2.48 6.64 -13.03
N LYS A 58 3.80 6.55 -12.84
CA LYS A 58 4.81 7.08 -13.78
C LYS A 58 5.22 6.06 -14.84
N ASN A 59 5.01 4.76 -14.60
CA ASN A 59 5.50 3.66 -15.44
C ASN A 59 4.36 2.67 -15.75
N ILE A 60 3.26 3.20 -16.29
CA ILE A 60 1.99 2.46 -16.50
C ILE A 60 2.20 1.15 -17.28
N GLU A 61 2.97 1.17 -18.37
CA GLU A 61 3.21 -0.03 -19.18
C GLU A 61 3.97 -1.12 -18.40
N GLN A 62 5.00 -0.73 -17.63
CA GLN A 62 5.80 -1.65 -16.85
C GLN A 62 4.97 -2.29 -15.73
N VAL A 63 4.19 -1.50 -14.99
CA VAL A 63 3.39 -2.04 -13.89
C VAL A 63 2.30 -2.98 -14.39
N TRP A 64 1.64 -2.69 -15.52
CA TRP A 64 0.64 -3.61 -16.07
C TRP A 64 1.26 -4.93 -16.54
N GLY A 65 2.46 -4.88 -17.14
CA GLY A 65 3.23 -6.08 -17.46
C GLY A 65 3.51 -6.92 -16.22
N GLU A 66 3.99 -6.30 -15.13
CA GLU A 66 4.22 -7.01 -13.87
C GLU A 66 2.95 -7.60 -13.27
N ILE A 67 1.84 -6.87 -13.29
CA ILE A 67 0.56 -7.35 -12.75
C ILE A 67 0.10 -8.59 -13.52
N TRP A 68 0.15 -8.57 -14.84
CA TRP A 68 -0.21 -9.73 -15.66
C TRP A 68 0.64 -10.94 -15.34
N GLU A 69 1.96 -10.77 -15.34
CA GLU A 69 2.88 -11.86 -15.03
C GLU A 69 2.75 -12.37 -13.59
N TYR A 70 2.53 -11.47 -12.62
CA TYR A 70 2.38 -11.84 -11.21
C TYR A 70 1.06 -12.55 -10.92
N CYS A 71 -0.03 -12.11 -11.54
CA CYS A 71 -1.34 -12.75 -11.42
C CYS A 71 -1.48 -14.00 -12.31
N GLY A 72 -0.48 -14.30 -13.15
CA GLY A 72 -0.52 -15.46 -14.06
C GLY A 72 -1.60 -15.34 -15.15
N ILE A 73 -1.94 -14.12 -15.55
CA ILE A 73 -2.95 -13.87 -16.59
C ILE A 73 -2.37 -14.34 -17.94
N ARG A 74 -3.12 -15.20 -18.64
CA ARG A 74 -2.78 -15.77 -19.95
C ARG A 74 -3.94 -15.51 -20.91
N ALA A 75 -3.63 -15.09 -22.13
CA ALA A 75 -4.59 -14.91 -23.23
C ALA A 75 -4.63 -16.15 -24.13
#